data_AF-A0A7C3WVF8-F1
#
_entry.id   AF-A0A7C3WVF8-F1
#
_cell.length_a   1.000
_cell.length_b   1.000
_cell.length_c   1.000
_cell.angle_alpha   90.00
_cell.angle_beta   90.00
_cell.angle_gamma   90.00
#
_symmetry.space_group_name_H-M   'P 1'
#
loop_
_entity.id
_entity.type
_entity.pdbx_description
1 polymer ?
#
loop_
_entity_poly.entity_id
_entity_poly.type
_entity_poly.pdbx_seq_one_letter_code
_entity_poly.pdbx_strand_id
1 'polypeptide(L)'
;MKAAKALIVLAVAALLLASFNAHAQPVVVAVDLGHGESSKYLDYIMGNITFVTWKVIKGAINASVLKGVDILLLGQPTVAFSPDEIKAIRDWLNTGNKVLYVAGDSDYGPGGKTIAQINDLLAGIGTKLRLEHGAVYSDYPEMNAKAYYRLLTFVEPDSYPGLNTEMLKRDITLPVLMHGPGCVIWVDEKGNYRDPVKETFPGLIRLVWARKSYMGDNTPPTPYVYDLMSYGKGTGDHSFVMYAAEYWPEKNVLIVVAGESLYGDYEPAWASRYYGVDLDGPTFVANLLRWWVYVITEAPLQARITQLSSTVNEGISKVNSALASQSSEIQRLKGDLQSLQSRLDKLSSDVSSLSGSLSSLAGTVNTLMIISIVEAVLIVAALALILLRKPKAAP
;
A
#
# COMPACT_ATOMS: atom_id res chain seq x y z
N MET A 1 22.03 -24.52 -4.86
CA MET A 1 21.33 -24.17 -3.59
C MET A 1 21.93 -22.95 -2.87
N LYS A 2 23.26 -22.81 -2.73
CA LYS A 2 23.89 -21.59 -2.15
C LYS A 2 23.66 -20.32 -2.99
N ALA A 3 23.67 -20.43 -4.31
CA ALA A 3 23.47 -19.29 -5.23
C ALA A 3 22.06 -18.68 -5.12
N ALA A 4 21.00 -19.48 -5.02
CA ALA A 4 19.63 -18.98 -4.91
C ALA A 4 19.35 -18.29 -3.55
N LYS A 5 19.90 -18.82 -2.45
CA LYS A 5 19.82 -18.18 -1.12
C LYS A 5 20.59 -16.84 -1.09
N ALA A 6 21.76 -16.78 -1.70
CA ALA A 6 22.55 -15.56 -1.80
C ALA A 6 21.83 -14.49 -2.66
N LEU A 7 21.20 -14.89 -3.78
CA LEU A 7 20.50 -13.96 -4.67
C LEU A 7 19.27 -13.32 -4.00
N ILE A 8 18.50 -14.09 -3.23
CA ILE A 8 17.33 -13.57 -2.49
C ILE A 8 17.77 -12.61 -1.37
N VAL A 9 18.82 -12.97 -0.63
CA VAL A 9 19.37 -12.10 0.42
C VAL A 9 19.95 -10.81 -0.16
N LEU A 10 20.66 -10.88 -1.29
CA LEU A 10 21.16 -9.71 -2.00
C LEU A 10 20.04 -8.85 -2.60
N ALA A 11 18.99 -9.46 -3.14
CA ALA A 11 17.83 -8.73 -3.66
C ALA A 11 17.08 -8.01 -2.54
N VAL A 12 16.84 -8.68 -1.40
CA VAL A 12 16.22 -8.09 -0.21
C VAL A 12 17.10 -7.00 0.39
N ALA A 13 18.42 -7.20 0.46
CA ALA A 13 19.36 -6.19 0.94
C ALA A 13 19.42 -4.96 0.00
N ALA A 14 19.39 -5.16 -1.32
CA ALA A 14 19.33 -4.07 -2.29
C ALA A 14 18.01 -3.29 -2.22
N LEU A 15 16.88 -3.97 -2.00
CA LEU A 15 15.57 -3.37 -1.75
C LEU A 15 15.53 -2.57 -0.43
N LEU A 16 16.15 -3.09 0.63
CA LEU A 16 16.30 -2.38 1.91
C LEU A 16 17.17 -1.12 1.74
N LEU A 17 18.33 -1.23 1.08
CA LEU A 17 19.24 -0.10 0.84
C LEU A 17 18.63 0.99 -0.06
N ALA A 18 17.78 0.62 -1.02
CA ALA A 18 17.03 1.57 -1.84
C ALA A 18 15.90 2.28 -1.07
N SER A 19 15.46 1.73 0.07
CA SER A 19 14.34 2.25 0.87
C SER A 19 14.76 3.26 1.94
N PHE A 20 16.03 3.33 2.31
CA PHE A 20 16.51 4.22 3.38
C PHE A 20 16.81 5.67 2.93
N ASN A 21 16.70 6.00 1.65
CA ASN A 21 17.06 7.33 1.13
C ASN A 21 15.89 8.25 0.78
N ALA A 22 14.64 7.89 1.08
CA ALA A 22 13.47 8.65 0.65
C ALA A 22 12.86 9.53 1.77
N HIS A 23 13.66 10.37 2.43
CA HIS A 23 13.32 11.74 2.86
C HIS A 23 14.39 12.29 3.83
N ALA A 24 15.49 12.81 3.28
CA ALA A 24 16.42 13.65 4.05
C ALA A 24 16.06 15.15 3.96
N GLN A 25 15.07 15.51 3.13
CA GLN A 25 14.64 16.90 2.92
C GLN A 25 13.33 17.17 3.68
N PRO A 26 13.09 18.38 4.20
CA PRO A 26 11.81 18.73 4.80
C PRO A 26 10.69 18.74 3.75
N VAL A 27 9.47 18.34 4.14
CA VAL A 27 8.27 18.44 3.28
C VAL A 27 8.02 19.91 2.93
N VAL A 28 7.74 20.19 1.65
CA VAL A 28 7.46 21.55 1.18
C VAL A 28 5.96 21.76 1.01
N VAL A 29 5.41 22.72 1.74
CA VAL A 29 4.02 23.17 1.64
C VAL A 29 3.98 24.50 0.89
N ALA A 30 3.32 24.52 -0.26
CA ALA A 30 3.02 25.73 -0.99
C ALA A 30 1.63 26.25 -0.63
N VAL A 31 1.52 27.55 -0.40
CA VAL A 31 0.26 28.25 -0.13
C VAL A 31 0.02 29.28 -1.22
N ASP A 32 -1.23 29.36 -1.68
CA ASP A 32 -1.61 30.27 -2.74
C ASP A 32 -2.17 31.59 -2.19
N LEU A 33 -1.64 32.69 -2.72
CA LEU A 33 -2.17 34.05 -2.59
C LEU A 33 -2.24 34.72 -3.97
N GLY A 34 -2.04 33.95 -5.05
CA GLY A 34 -2.07 34.42 -6.42
C GLY A 34 -3.49 34.54 -6.99
N HIS A 35 -4.48 33.90 -6.37
CA HIS A 35 -5.84 33.79 -6.86
C HIS A 35 -6.87 34.54 -6.00
N GLY A 36 -6.40 35.57 -5.28
CA GLY A 36 -7.25 36.51 -4.56
C GLY A 36 -7.67 36.06 -3.16
N GLU A 37 -7.00 35.04 -2.61
CA GLU A 37 -7.10 34.66 -1.21
C GLU A 37 -6.63 35.81 -0.30
N SER A 38 -7.30 35.98 0.85
CA SER A 38 -6.73 36.80 1.93
C SER A 38 -5.54 36.08 2.57
N SER A 39 -4.62 36.82 3.19
CA SER A 39 -3.53 36.23 3.98
C SER A 39 -3.90 36.06 5.47
N LYS A 40 -5.18 36.23 5.83
CA LYS A 40 -5.63 36.14 7.22
C LYS A 40 -5.25 34.78 7.83
N TYR A 41 -4.63 34.85 9.01
CA TYR A 41 -4.05 33.73 9.76
C TYR A 41 -2.85 33.01 9.14
N LEU A 42 -2.46 33.32 7.90
CA LEU A 42 -1.37 32.60 7.24
C LEU A 42 -0.04 32.75 7.99
N ASP A 43 0.30 33.94 8.46
CA ASP A 43 1.53 34.17 9.25
C ASP A 43 1.53 33.37 10.57
N TYR A 44 0.37 33.20 11.20
CA TYR A 44 0.24 32.39 12.40
C TYR A 44 0.41 30.91 12.10
N ILE A 45 -0.21 30.42 11.03
CA ILE A 45 -0.06 29.03 10.57
C ILE A 45 1.41 28.74 10.29
N MET A 46 2.05 29.58 9.45
CA MET A 46 3.44 29.42 9.04
C MET A 46 4.41 29.55 10.22
N GLY A 47 4.13 30.44 11.18
CA GLY A 47 4.96 30.64 12.37
C GLY A 47 4.85 29.52 13.40
N ASN A 48 3.68 28.87 13.53
CA ASN A 48 3.46 27.79 14.51
C ASN A 48 3.80 26.40 13.95
N ILE A 49 3.64 26.19 12.64
CA ILE A 49 3.89 24.91 11.98
C ILE A 49 5.29 24.93 11.36
N THR A 50 6.29 24.52 12.12
CA THR A 50 7.72 24.61 11.73
C THR A 50 8.33 23.28 11.27
N PHE A 51 7.57 22.18 11.29
CA PHE A 51 8.02 20.86 10.82
C PHE A 51 7.95 20.69 9.29
N VAL A 52 7.56 21.75 8.56
CA VAL A 52 7.55 21.82 7.09
C VAL A 52 8.30 23.05 6.62
N THR A 53 8.65 23.08 5.33
CA THR A 53 9.14 24.28 4.66
C THR A 53 8.00 24.96 3.91
N TRP A 54 7.78 26.24 4.18
CA TRP A 54 6.73 27.02 3.55
C TRP A 54 7.20 27.70 2.27
N LYS A 55 6.32 27.73 1.26
CA LYS A 55 6.49 28.47 0.02
C LYS A 55 5.21 29.25 -0.27
N VAL A 56 5.31 30.57 -0.45
CA VAL A 56 4.16 31.40 -0.82
C VAL A 56 4.14 31.62 -2.32
N ILE A 57 3.01 31.34 -2.96
CA ILE A 57 2.74 31.60 -4.37
C ILE A 57 1.94 32.90 -4.47
N LYS A 58 2.38 33.84 -5.30
CA LYS A 58 1.75 35.17 -5.49
C LYS A 58 1.31 35.44 -6.92
N GLY A 59 1.38 34.45 -7.79
CA GLY A 59 1.09 34.59 -9.21
C GLY A 59 0.77 33.23 -9.81
N ALA A 60 0.74 33.15 -11.14
CA ALA A 60 0.22 31.98 -11.82
C ALA A 60 0.93 30.66 -11.45
N ILE A 61 0.14 29.61 -11.27
CA ILE A 61 0.63 28.27 -10.93
C ILE A 61 1.13 27.54 -12.18
N ASN A 62 2.41 27.18 -12.20
CA ASN A 62 3.00 26.44 -13.31
C ASN A 62 4.01 25.40 -12.81
N ALA A 63 4.55 24.59 -13.71
CA ALA A 63 5.50 23.53 -13.38
C ALA A 63 6.74 24.03 -12.63
N SER A 64 7.23 25.24 -12.92
CA SER A 64 8.36 25.83 -12.21
C SER A 64 7.98 26.24 -10.78
N VAL A 65 6.78 26.79 -10.58
CA VAL A 65 6.24 27.13 -9.26
C VAL A 65 5.98 25.87 -8.43
N LEU A 66 5.50 24.78 -9.04
CA LEU A 66 5.22 23.53 -8.33
C LEU A 66 6.45 22.63 -8.14
N LYS A 67 7.62 23.01 -8.69
CA LYS A 67 8.85 22.23 -8.53
C LYS A 67 9.24 22.10 -7.05
N GLY A 68 9.37 20.86 -6.61
CA GLY A 68 9.74 20.52 -5.23
C GLY A 68 8.62 20.76 -4.21
N VAL A 69 7.39 21.05 -4.65
CA VAL A 69 6.22 21.17 -3.78
C VAL A 69 5.62 19.78 -3.55
N ASP A 70 5.33 19.47 -2.29
CA ASP A 70 4.71 18.20 -1.90
C ASP A 70 3.23 18.36 -1.52
N ILE A 71 2.91 19.50 -0.91
CA ILE A 71 1.56 19.85 -0.49
C ILE A 71 1.22 21.23 -1.08
N LEU A 72 0.06 21.36 -1.71
CA LEU A 72 -0.45 22.63 -2.26
C LEU A 72 -1.75 23.00 -1.56
N LEU A 73 -1.81 24.20 -0.96
CA LEU A 73 -3.00 24.74 -0.30
C LEU A 73 -3.59 25.87 -1.13
N LEU A 74 -4.78 25.65 -1.66
CA LEU A 74 -5.62 26.66 -2.30
C LEU A 74 -6.70 27.04 -1.28
N GLY A 75 -6.61 28.25 -0.74
CA GLY A 75 -7.43 28.69 0.40
C GLY A 75 -8.88 28.95 0.01
N GLN A 76 -9.21 30.18 -0.32
CA GLN A 76 -10.51 30.53 -0.93
C GLN A 76 -10.26 31.37 -2.21
N PRO A 77 -9.90 30.73 -3.34
CA PRO A 77 -9.64 31.44 -4.58
C PRO A 77 -10.86 32.25 -5.03
N THR A 78 -10.67 33.53 -5.33
CA THR A 78 -11.72 34.42 -5.87
C THR A 78 -11.50 34.75 -7.36
N VAL A 79 -10.38 34.27 -7.89
CA VAL A 79 -9.96 34.36 -9.29
C VAL A 79 -9.91 32.95 -9.88
N ALA A 80 -10.43 32.81 -11.09
CA ALA A 80 -10.44 31.53 -11.79
C ALA A 80 -9.02 31.12 -12.19
N PHE A 81 -8.72 29.83 -12.07
CA PHE A 81 -7.51 29.24 -12.61
C PHE A 81 -7.62 29.15 -14.14
N SER A 82 -6.54 29.51 -14.84
CA SER A 82 -6.45 29.30 -16.28
C SER A 82 -6.35 27.80 -16.62
N PRO A 83 -6.70 27.40 -17.87
CA PRO A 83 -6.52 26.01 -18.31
C PRO A 83 -5.09 25.47 -18.13
N ASP A 84 -4.08 26.34 -18.30
CA ASP A 84 -2.67 25.97 -18.12
C ASP A 84 -2.32 25.72 -16.65
N GLU A 85 -2.92 26.46 -15.73
CA GLU A 85 -2.75 26.26 -14.28
C GLU A 85 -3.42 24.97 -13.82
N ILE A 86 -4.66 24.73 -14.25
CA ILE A 86 -5.37 23.48 -14.00
C ILE A 86 -4.55 22.30 -14.52
N LYS A 87 -4.00 22.41 -15.74
CA LYS A 87 -3.12 21.39 -16.31
C LYS A 87 -1.84 21.22 -15.48
N ALA A 88 -1.21 22.31 -15.03
CA ALA A 88 0.00 22.24 -14.22
C ALA A 88 -0.25 21.54 -12.87
N ILE A 89 -1.38 21.82 -12.22
CA ILE A 89 -1.79 21.14 -10.98
C ILE A 89 -2.06 19.66 -11.25
N ARG A 90 -2.80 19.32 -12.32
CA ARG A 90 -3.06 17.94 -12.73
C ARG A 90 -1.76 17.17 -13.00
N ASP A 91 -0.84 17.75 -13.75
CA ASP A 91 0.45 17.14 -14.07
C ASP A 91 1.31 16.95 -12.82
N TRP A 92 1.29 17.92 -11.89
CA TRP A 92 1.94 17.81 -10.59
C TRP A 92 1.36 16.66 -9.75
N LEU A 93 0.03 16.53 -9.66
CA LEU A 93 -0.60 15.38 -9.01
C LEU A 93 -0.19 14.05 -9.66
N ASN A 94 -0.06 14.01 -10.99
CA ASN A 94 0.37 12.82 -11.72
C ASN A 94 1.82 12.39 -11.45
N THR A 95 2.64 13.26 -10.84
CA THR A 95 3.98 12.85 -10.36
C THR A 95 3.92 11.91 -9.14
N GLY A 96 2.75 11.83 -8.49
CA GLY A 96 2.50 10.98 -7.33
C GLY A 96 3.09 11.55 -6.03
N ASN A 97 2.66 10.96 -4.91
CA ASN A 97 3.09 11.32 -3.56
C ASN A 97 2.85 12.81 -3.25
N LYS A 98 1.60 13.27 -3.42
CA LYS A 98 1.18 14.68 -3.28
C LYS A 98 -0.10 14.84 -2.47
N VAL A 99 -0.26 16.00 -1.85
CA VAL A 99 -1.52 16.41 -1.23
C VAL A 99 -1.97 17.76 -1.77
N LEU A 100 -3.19 17.81 -2.30
CA LEU A 100 -3.87 19.04 -2.65
C LEU A 100 -4.95 19.35 -1.61
N TYR A 101 -4.99 20.58 -1.12
CA TYR A 101 -6.11 21.13 -0.37
C TYR A 101 -6.75 22.24 -1.19
N VAL A 102 -8.08 22.21 -1.33
CA VAL A 102 -8.87 23.26 -1.98
C VAL A 102 -10.05 23.59 -1.08
N ALA A 103 -10.16 24.83 -0.63
CA ALA A 103 -11.36 25.32 0.02
C ALA A 103 -12.14 26.28 -0.88
N GLY A 104 -13.43 26.40 -0.58
CA GLY A 104 -14.31 27.39 -1.19
C GLY A 104 -15.14 28.12 -0.17
N ASP A 105 -16.37 28.42 -0.56
CA ASP A 105 -17.32 29.29 0.15
C ASP A 105 -18.74 28.72 -0.07
N SER A 106 -19.75 29.32 0.54
CA SER A 106 -21.15 29.09 0.22
C SER A 106 -21.62 29.89 -1.00
N ASP A 107 -22.90 29.77 -1.35
CA ASP A 107 -23.54 30.59 -2.38
C ASP A 107 -23.91 32.01 -1.92
N TYR A 108 -23.49 32.43 -0.71
CA TYR A 108 -23.74 33.78 -0.22
C TYR A 108 -22.78 34.81 -0.84
N GLY A 109 -23.31 35.98 -1.20
CA GLY A 109 -22.49 37.09 -1.73
C GLY A 109 -21.72 36.69 -2.99
N PRO A 110 -20.37 36.85 -3.04
CA PRO A 110 -19.57 36.44 -4.20
C PRO A 110 -19.31 34.93 -4.27
N GLY A 111 -19.70 34.15 -3.25
CA GLY A 111 -19.28 32.76 -3.10
C GLY A 111 -19.80 31.80 -4.18
N GLY A 112 -20.94 32.09 -4.82
CA GLY A 112 -21.39 31.34 -6.00
C GLY A 112 -20.37 31.33 -7.15
N LYS A 113 -19.59 32.42 -7.30
CA LYS A 113 -18.49 32.49 -8.28
C LYS A 113 -17.31 31.62 -7.83
N THR A 114 -16.97 31.64 -6.55
CA THR A 114 -15.93 30.80 -5.94
C THR A 114 -16.24 29.32 -6.12
N ILE A 115 -17.48 28.91 -5.86
CA ILE A 115 -17.97 27.53 -6.07
C ILE A 115 -17.76 27.09 -7.53
N ALA A 116 -18.18 27.91 -8.49
CA ALA A 116 -18.03 27.59 -9.91
C ALA A 116 -16.55 27.41 -10.30
N GLN A 117 -15.68 28.34 -9.90
CA GLN A 117 -14.25 28.31 -10.22
C GLN A 117 -13.54 27.09 -9.61
N ILE A 118 -13.88 26.74 -8.37
CA ILE A 118 -13.33 25.57 -7.70
C ILE A 118 -13.86 24.30 -8.33
N ASN A 119 -15.16 24.22 -8.65
CA ASN A 119 -15.72 23.06 -9.31
C ASN A 119 -15.13 22.84 -10.71
N ASP A 120 -14.81 23.91 -11.44
CA ASP A 120 -14.06 23.86 -12.71
C ASP A 120 -12.64 23.32 -12.50
N LEU A 121 -11.92 23.77 -11.46
CA LEU A 121 -10.61 23.23 -11.09
C LEU A 121 -10.71 21.74 -10.72
N LEU A 122 -11.64 21.36 -9.85
CA LEU A 122 -11.82 20.00 -9.35
C LEU A 122 -12.20 19.03 -10.48
N ALA A 123 -13.08 19.46 -11.40
CA ALA A 123 -13.36 18.74 -12.63
C ALA A 123 -12.12 18.67 -13.53
N GLY A 124 -11.41 19.78 -13.65
CA GLY A 124 -10.18 19.93 -14.39
C GLY A 124 -9.01 19.08 -13.88
N ILE A 125 -8.95 18.70 -12.61
CA ILE A 125 -7.91 17.78 -12.11
C ILE A 125 -8.37 16.31 -12.10
N GLY A 126 -9.67 16.08 -12.23
CA GLY A 126 -10.26 14.74 -12.34
C GLY A 126 -10.70 14.10 -11.02
N THR A 127 -10.75 14.86 -9.92
CA THR A 127 -11.38 14.37 -8.67
C THR A 127 -12.90 14.31 -8.85
N LYS A 128 -13.55 13.43 -8.09
CA LYS A 128 -15.01 13.31 -7.99
C LYS A 128 -15.62 14.34 -7.04
N LEU A 129 -14.84 14.92 -6.12
CA LEU A 129 -15.34 15.87 -5.12
C LEU A 129 -15.73 17.21 -5.73
N ARG A 130 -16.81 17.82 -5.23
CA ARG A 130 -17.29 19.15 -5.62
C ARG A 130 -17.79 19.91 -4.41
N LEU A 131 -17.86 21.23 -4.52
CA LEU A 131 -18.64 22.06 -3.62
C LEU A 131 -20.10 22.07 -4.05
N GLU A 132 -20.98 21.96 -3.07
CA GLU A 132 -22.41 22.21 -3.23
C GLU A 132 -22.67 23.68 -3.51
N HIS A 133 -23.67 23.96 -4.34
CA HIS A 133 -24.18 25.31 -4.55
C HIS A 133 -25.24 25.64 -3.49
N GLY A 134 -24.78 26.03 -2.30
CA GLY A 134 -25.65 26.38 -1.18
C GLY A 134 -24.86 26.76 0.06
N ALA A 135 -25.58 27.07 1.14
CA ALA A 135 -24.98 27.40 2.44
C ALA A 135 -25.49 26.45 3.53
N VAL A 136 -24.60 26.01 4.40
CA VAL A 136 -24.98 25.21 5.57
C VAL A 136 -25.23 26.12 6.76
N TYR A 137 -26.42 26.00 7.35
CA TYR A 137 -26.89 26.80 8.48
C TYR A 137 -27.33 25.95 9.66
N SER A 138 -27.30 26.52 10.86
CA SER A 138 -27.91 25.90 12.04
C SER A 138 -28.50 26.95 12.98
N ASP A 139 -29.78 26.78 13.33
CA ASP A 139 -30.45 27.66 14.29
C ASP A 139 -30.18 27.26 15.75
N TYR A 140 -29.48 26.15 15.98
CA TYR A 140 -29.18 25.64 17.31
C TYR A 140 -28.00 26.40 17.94
N PRO A 141 -28.17 27.07 19.10
CA PRO A 141 -27.11 27.85 19.73
C PRO A 141 -25.85 27.05 20.06
N GLU A 142 -25.96 25.75 20.32
CA GLU A 142 -24.81 24.87 20.58
C GLU A 142 -24.04 24.46 19.31
N MET A 143 -24.58 24.75 18.12
CA MET A 143 -23.99 24.42 16.82
C MET A 143 -23.49 25.67 16.08
N ASN A 144 -23.57 26.85 16.70
CA ASN A 144 -23.10 28.08 16.07
C ASN A 144 -22.46 29.06 17.06
N ALA A 145 -21.61 29.95 16.54
CA ALA A 145 -21.03 31.04 17.31
C ALA A 145 -21.89 32.31 17.18
N LYS A 146 -22.99 32.38 17.95
CA LYS A 146 -23.91 33.54 18.08
C LYS A 146 -24.82 33.83 16.88
N ALA A 147 -24.57 33.28 15.70
CA ALA A 147 -25.43 33.46 14.53
C ALA A 147 -25.46 32.19 13.68
N TYR A 148 -26.59 31.94 13.01
CA TYR A 148 -26.90 30.67 12.34
C TYR A 148 -25.95 30.25 11.21
N TYR A 149 -25.16 31.19 10.68
CA TYR A 149 -24.17 30.97 9.63
C TYR A 149 -22.73 30.77 10.16
N ARG A 150 -22.50 30.88 11.47
CA ARG A 150 -21.17 30.74 12.08
C ARG A 150 -21.04 29.34 12.64
N LEU A 151 -20.90 28.36 11.75
CA LEU A 151 -21.07 26.95 12.08
C LEU A 151 -19.92 26.45 12.95
N LEU A 152 -20.31 25.73 13.99
CA LEU A 152 -19.41 24.87 14.75
C LEU A 152 -19.46 23.48 14.10
N THR A 153 -18.29 23.00 13.69
CA THR A 153 -18.14 21.74 12.97
C THR A 153 -17.22 20.79 13.71
N PHE A 154 -17.41 19.50 13.47
CA PHE A 154 -16.85 18.43 14.29
C PHE A 154 -15.90 17.57 13.47
N VAL A 155 -14.68 17.40 13.98
CA VAL A 155 -13.64 16.58 13.34
C VAL A 155 -13.96 15.11 13.58
N GLU A 156 -14.63 14.50 12.60
CA GLU A 156 -15.13 13.14 12.67
C GLU A 156 -14.72 12.33 11.43
N PRO A 157 -13.40 12.14 11.19
CA PRO A 157 -12.93 11.38 10.03
C PRO A 157 -13.41 9.94 9.97
N ASP A 158 -13.73 9.50 8.76
CA ASP A 158 -13.81 8.08 8.40
C ASP A 158 -12.42 7.42 8.59
N SER A 159 -12.44 6.14 8.97
CA SER A 159 -11.22 5.33 8.99
C SER A 159 -10.86 4.89 7.57
N TYR A 160 -9.60 5.08 7.17
CA TYR A 160 -9.09 4.56 5.90
C TYR A 160 -7.82 3.73 6.15
N PRO A 161 -7.76 2.46 5.69
CA PRO A 161 -6.62 1.59 5.91
C PRO A 161 -5.29 2.20 5.44
N GLY A 162 -4.31 2.25 6.34
CA GLY A 162 -2.96 2.72 6.05
C GLY A 162 -2.77 4.24 6.02
N LEU A 163 -3.83 5.05 6.17
CA LEU A 163 -3.73 6.52 6.15
C LEU A 163 -3.79 7.18 7.53
N ASN A 164 -4.07 6.42 8.59
CA ASN A 164 -4.04 6.90 9.98
C ASN A 164 -4.86 8.19 10.22
N THR A 165 -6.10 8.22 9.74
CA THR A 165 -7.00 9.39 9.81
C THR A 165 -7.32 9.82 11.24
N GLU A 166 -7.14 8.96 12.25
CA GLU A 166 -7.28 9.30 13.67
C GLU A 166 -6.31 10.41 14.14
N MET A 167 -5.22 10.67 13.40
CA MET A 167 -4.35 11.81 13.67
C MET A 167 -5.10 13.15 13.67
N LEU A 168 -6.18 13.27 12.89
CA LEU A 168 -6.96 14.49 12.77
C LEU A 168 -7.69 14.85 14.06
N LYS A 169 -8.15 13.84 14.81
CA LYS A 169 -8.91 14.01 16.07
C LYS A 169 -8.02 14.20 17.30
N ARG A 170 -6.71 14.02 17.16
CA ARG A 170 -5.79 14.03 18.31
C ARG A 170 -5.86 15.37 19.03
N ASP A 171 -6.15 15.33 20.32
CA ASP A 171 -6.26 16.52 21.19
C ASP A 171 -7.35 17.52 20.76
N ILE A 172 -8.28 17.11 19.89
CA ILE A 172 -9.48 17.89 19.56
C ILE A 172 -10.56 17.57 20.59
N THR A 173 -11.00 18.58 21.32
CA THR A 173 -12.05 18.53 22.35
C THR A 173 -13.15 19.57 22.14
N LEU A 174 -12.89 20.57 21.31
CA LEU A 174 -13.77 21.67 20.94
C LEU A 174 -14.04 21.65 19.42
N PRO A 175 -15.14 22.28 18.96
CA PRO A 175 -15.42 22.37 17.54
C PRO A 175 -14.43 23.27 16.79
N VAL A 176 -14.48 23.16 15.47
CA VAL A 176 -13.78 24.04 14.53
C VAL A 176 -14.82 24.95 13.86
N LEU A 177 -14.50 26.23 13.75
CA LEU A 177 -15.38 27.22 13.14
C LEU A 177 -15.31 27.15 11.61
N MET A 178 -16.47 27.32 10.97
CA MET A 178 -16.58 27.64 9.55
C MET A 178 -17.58 28.80 9.38
N HIS A 179 -17.16 29.90 8.75
CA HIS A 179 -17.90 31.17 8.76
C HIS A 179 -18.69 31.42 7.47
N GLY A 180 -19.89 30.86 7.41
CA GLY A 180 -20.78 30.91 6.25
C GLY A 180 -20.52 29.81 5.22
N PRO A 181 -20.34 28.54 5.65
CA PRO A 181 -19.77 27.52 4.79
C PRO A 181 -20.72 26.96 3.74
N GLY A 182 -20.15 26.54 2.62
CA GLY A 182 -20.73 25.50 1.77
C GLY A 182 -20.49 24.09 2.35
N CYS A 183 -20.86 23.05 1.60
CA CYS A 183 -20.50 21.67 1.93
C CYS A 183 -19.95 20.93 0.71
N VAL A 184 -19.40 19.75 0.96
CA VAL A 184 -18.79 18.91 -0.08
C VAL A 184 -19.83 17.88 -0.54
N ILE A 185 -19.93 17.72 -1.85
CA ILE A 185 -20.66 16.66 -2.55
C ILE A 185 -19.71 15.92 -3.51
N TRP A 186 -20.19 14.94 -4.26
CA TRP A 186 -19.38 14.30 -5.30
C TRP A 186 -20.16 14.01 -6.58
N VAL A 187 -19.44 13.76 -7.67
CA VAL A 187 -20.00 13.47 -8.99
C VAL A 187 -19.67 12.03 -9.39
N ASP A 188 -20.70 11.28 -9.77
CA ASP A 188 -20.55 9.91 -10.25
C ASP A 188 -20.01 9.84 -11.70
N GLU A 189 -19.70 8.63 -12.17
CA GLU A 189 -19.17 8.41 -13.51
C GLU A 189 -20.13 8.81 -14.64
N LYS A 190 -21.42 9.02 -14.32
CA LYS A 190 -22.45 9.47 -15.26
C LYS A 190 -22.65 10.98 -15.21
N GLY A 191 -21.91 11.70 -14.37
CA GLY A 191 -22.04 13.15 -14.20
C GLY A 191 -23.14 13.57 -13.22
N ASN A 192 -23.72 12.66 -12.43
CA ASN A 192 -24.74 13.03 -11.44
C ASN A 192 -24.08 13.43 -10.12
N TYR A 193 -24.58 14.51 -9.52
CA TYR A 193 -24.23 14.89 -8.15
C TYR A 193 -24.81 13.92 -7.12
N ARG A 194 -24.07 13.66 -6.05
CA ARG A 194 -24.37 12.64 -5.04
C ARG A 194 -24.08 13.13 -3.63
N ASP A 195 -24.86 12.63 -2.69
CA ASP A 195 -24.80 12.96 -1.27
C ASP A 195 -23.74 12.09 -0.56
N PRO A 196 -22.59 12.64 -0.11
CA PRO A 196 -21.56 11.86 0.59
C PRO A 196 -22.00 11.40 1.99
N VAL A 197 -23.09 11.94 2.54
CA VAL A 197 -23.67 11.46 3.80
C VAL A 197 -24.27 10.07 3.61
N LYS A 198 -24.93 9.85 2.47
CA LYS A 198 -25.70 8.62 2.17
C LYS A 198 -24.97 7.64 1.27
N GLU A 199 -24.14 8.15 0.36
CA GLU A 199 -23.46 7.36 -0.66
C GLU A 199 -21.95 7.53 -0.55
N THR A 200 -21.20 6.47 -0.85
CA THR A 200 -19.73 6.47 -0.85
C THR A 200 -19.18 5.99 -2.19
N PHE A 201 -17.90 6.27 -2.42
CA PHE A 201 -17.14 5.72 -3.55
C PHE A 201 -15.72 5.33 -3.10
N PRO A 202 -15.03 4.41 -3.81
CA PRO A 202 -13.66 4.03 -3.46
C PRO A 202 -12.73 5.24 -3.45
N GLY A 203 -12.11 5.50 -2.30
CA GLY A 203 -11.21 6.64 -2.10
C GLY A 203 -11.83 7.81 -1.35
N LEU A 204 -13.16 7.88 -1.18
CA LEU A 204 -13.80 8.90 -0.35
C LEU A 204 -13.44 8.73 1.13
N ILE A 205 -13.09 9.84 1.78
CA ILE A 205 -12.85 9.93 3.23
C ILE A 205 -13.54 11.20 3.72
N ARG A 206 -14.60 11.09 4.52
CA ARG A 206 -15.27 12.26 5.12
C ARG A 206 -14.49 12.65 6.37
N LEU A 207 -14.24 13.94 6.59
CA LEU A 207 -13.28 14.40 7.61
C LEU A 207 -13.92 15.26 8.69
N VAL A 208 -14.75 16.22 8.29
CA VAL A 208 -15.37 17.20 9.20
C VAL A 208 -16.85 17.30 8.86
N TRP A 209 -17.68 17.41 9.90
CA TRP A 209 -19.13 17.35 9.78
C TRP A 209 -19.81 18.53 10.43
N ALA A 210 -20.85 19.04 9.78
CA ALA A 210 -21.88 19.86 10.43
C ALA A 210 -23.00 18.93 10.91
N ARG A 211 -23.52 19.21 12.11
CA ARG A 211 -24.60 18.44 12.75
C ARG A 211 -25.78 19.37 13.05
N LYS A 212 -27.00 18.83 13.15
CA LYS A 212 -28.25 19.58 13.38
C LYS A 212 -28.32 20.86 12.54
N SER A 213 -28.16 20.68 11.24
CA SER A 213 -28.04 21.77 10.28
C SER A 213 -29.09 21.67 9.19
N TYR A 214 -29.20 22.70 8.35
CA TYR A 214 -30.06 22.75 7.17
C TYR A 214 -29.36 23.44 6.01
N MET A 215 -29.85 23.21 4.79
CA MET A 215 -29.38 23.86 3.58
C MET A 215 -30.10 25.19 3.35
N GLY A 216 -29.33 26.23 3.02
CA GLY A 216 -29.78 27.53 2.56
C GLY A 216 -29.47 27.71 1.07
N ASP A 217 -30.29 28.52 0.42
CA ASP A 217 -30.17 28.95 -0.98
C ASP A 217 -30.25 30.48 -0.98
N ASN A 218 -29.10 31.10 -1.24
CA ASN A 218 -28.90 32.54 -1.22
C ASN A 218 -28.81 33.13 -2.62
N THR A 219 -28.17 32.42 -3.56
CA THR A 219 -28.03 32.88 -4.95
C THR A 219 -28.19 31.72 -5.94
N PRO A 220 -28.84 31.92 -7.10
CA PRO A 220 -28.97 30.89 -8.12
C PRO A 220 -27.60 30.38 -8.66
N PRO A 221 -27.53 29.12 -9.16
CA PRO A 221 -28.58 28.10 -9.23
C PRO A 221 -29.03 27.57 -7.86
N THR A 222 -30.08 26.76 -7.81
CA THR A 222 -30.44 26.05 -6.57
C THR A 222 -29.40 24.97 -6.23
N PRO A 223 -29.33 24.49 -4.97
CA PRO A 223 -28.47 23.37 -4.59
C PRO A 223 -28.62 22.15 -5.52
N TYR A 224 -27.48 21.51 -5.80
CA TYR A 224 -27.35 20.39 -6.72
C TYR A 224 -27.88 19.08 -6.12
N VAL A 225 -27.61 18.81 -4.84
CA VAL A 225 -28.01 17.57 -4.16
C VAL A 225 -29.10 17.81 -3.13
N TYR A 226 -28.94 18.85 -2.31
CA TYR A 226 -29.76 19.05 -1.12
C TYR A 226 -30.97 19.95 -1.40
N ASP A 227 -32.08 19.37 -1.87
CA ASP A 227 -33.31 20.11 -2.13
C ASP A 227 -33.88 20.76 -0.86
N LEU A 228 -34.38 21.99 -0.99
CA LEU A 228 -34.84 22.77 0.17
C LEU A 228 -36.14 22.24 0.79
N MET A 229 -36.90 21.41 0.07
CA MET A 229 -38.12 20.79 0.62
C MET A 229 -37.79 19.69 1.64
N SER A 230 -36.65 19.03 1.47
CA SER A 230 -36.21 17.93 2.32
C SER A 230 -35.08 18.35 3.29
N TYR A 231 -34.26 19.33 2.90
CA TYR A 231 -33.06 19.73 3.64
C TYR A 231 -33.08 21.20 4.10
N GLY A 232 -34.08 21.98 3.70
CA GLY A 232 -34.17 23.40 4.03
C GLY A 232 -34.53 23.67 5.50
N LYS A 233 -34.57 24.96 5.85
CA LYS A 233 -34.94 25.40 7.20
C LYS A 233 -36.31 24.83 7.63
N GLY A 234 -36.36 24.23 8.82
CA GLY A 234 -37.59 23.67 9.39
C GLY A 234 -37.98 22.28 8.88
N THR A 235 -37.14 21.63 8.07
CA THR A 235 -37.39 20.27 7.55
C THR A 235 -36.83 19.15 8.44
N GLY A 236 -36.06 19.51 9.47
CA GLY A 236 -35.45 18.57 10.42
C GLY A 236 -33.98 18.87 10.67
N ASP A 237 -33.34 17.97 11.42
CA ASP A 237 -31.92 18.03 11.74
C ASP A 237 -31.11 17.21 10.74
N HIS A 238 -30.34 17.89 9.90
CA HIS A 238 -29.50 17.24 8.89
C HIS A 238 -28.03 17.30 9.26
N SER A 239 -27.23 16.47 8.60
CA SER A 239 -25.77 16.52 8.68
C SER A 239 -25.19 16.74 7.29
N PHE A 240 -24.06 17.44 7.21
CA PHE A 240 -23.37 17.72 5.96
C PHE A 240 -21.88 17.45 6.13
N VAL A 241 -21.25 16.97 5.06
CA VAL A 241 -19.80 16.78 5.03
C VAL A 241 -19.15 18.11 4.66
N MET A 242 -18.38 18.67 5.58
CA MET A 242 -17.78 20.00 5.45
C MET A 242 -16.37 19.95 4.89
N TYR A 243 -15.65 18.86 5.20
CA TYR A 243 -14.36 18.51 4.62
C TYR A 243 -14.43 17.07 4.16
N ALA A 244 -14.02 16.79 2.93
CA ALA A 244 -13.84 15.44 2.43
C ALA A 244 -12.51 15.31 1.69
N ALA A 245 -11.97 14.10 1.64
CA ALA A 245 -10.83 13.77 0.81
C ALA A 245 -11.17 12.67 -0.18
N GLU A 246 -10.51 12.71 -1.34
CA GLU A 246 -10.39 11.61 -2.27
C GLU A 246 -8.94 11.14 -2.29
N TYR A 247 -8.75 9.85 -2.02
CA TYR A 247 -7.44 9.21 -2.07
C TYR A 247 -7.30 8.35 -3.33
N TRP A 248 -6.23 8.60 -4.07
CA TRP A 248 -5.79 7.87 -5.26
C TRP A 248 -4.62 6.95 -4.87
N PRO A 249 -4.90 5.69 -4.47
CA PRO A 249 -3.89 4.78 -3.91
C PRO A 249 -2.77 4.44 -4.89
N GLU A 250 -3.05 4.42 -6.19
CA GLU A 250 -2.10 4.06 -7.24
C GLU A 250 -0.98 5.10 -7.43
N LYS A 251 -1.23 6.35 -7.05
CA LYS A 251 -0.25 7.45 -7.09
C LYS A 251 0.17 7.92 -5.70
N ASN A 252 -0.45 7.44 -4.63
CA ASN A 252 -0.40 8.05 -3.30
C ASN A 252 -0.70 9.56 -3.36
N VAL A 253 -1.87 9.90 -3.89
CA VAL A 253 -2.33 11.29 -3.99
C VAL A 253 -3.57 11.47 -3.14
N LEU A 254 -3.59 12.53 -2.35
CA LEU A 254 -4.73 12.90 -1.51
C LEU A 254 -5.24 14.29 -1.94
N ILE A 255 -6.52 14.39 -2.25
CA ILE A 255 -7.17 15.66 -2.60
C ILE A 255 -8.22 15.95 -1.53
N VAL A 256 -8.04 17.02 -0.79
CA VAL A 256 -8.96 17.47 0.27
C VAL A 256 -9.75 18.67 -0.25
N VAL A 257 -11.07 18.59 -0.17
CA VAL A 257 -11.99 19.69 -0.49
C VAL A 257 -12.72 20.10 0.78
N ALA A 258 -12.88 21.40 0.98
CA ALA A 258 -13.55 21.96 2.14
C ALA A 258 -14.49 23.12 1.78
N GLY A 259 -15.61 23.21 2.51
CA GLY A 259 -16.61 24.27 2.32
C GLY A 259 -16.19 25.66 2.84
N GLU A 260 -15.10 25.74 3.60
CA GLU A 260 -14.42 26.97 4.10
C GLU A 260 -12.93 26.68 4.29
N SER A 261 -12.15 27.76 4.37
CA SER A 261 -10.69 27.66 4.33
C SER A 261 -10.02 27.54 5.70
N LEU A 262 -8.79 27.00 5.69
CA LEU A 262 -7.88 27.05 6.85
C LEU A 262 -7.34 28.47 7.07
N TYR A 263 -7.23 29.24 5.99
CA TYR A 263 -6.70 30.60 5.94
C TYR A 263 -7.37 31.40 4.82
N GLY A 264 -7.36 32.73 4.92
CA GLY A 264 -7.67 33.56 3.76
C GLY A 264 -9.13 33.70 3.37
N ASP A 265 -10.07 33.19 4.15
CA ASP A 265 -11.47 33.62 4.15
C ASP A 265 -11.71 34.75 5.18
N TYR A 266 -12.98 35.12 5.42
CA TYR A 266 -13.36 36.15 6.38
C TYR A 266 -13.00 35.79 7.83
N GLU A 267 -13.26 34.57 8.29
CA GLU A 267 -12.89 34.06 9.61
C GLU A 267 -12.53 32.56 9.52
N PRO A 268 -11.25 32.25 9.22
CA PRO A 268 -10.87 30.89 8.83
C PRO A 268 -10.91 29.88 9.95
N ALA A 269 -10.86 28.60 9.59
CA ALA A 269 -10.84 27.48 10.52
C ALA A 269 -9.66 27.51 11.52
N TRP A 270 -8.63 28.34 11.29
CA TRP A 270 -7.57 28.61 12.26
C TRP A 270 -8.05 29.33 13.54
N ALA A 271 -9.20 30.01 13.53
CA ALA A 271 -9.67 30.77 14.67
C ALA A 271 -9.71 29.91 15.95
N SER A 272 -9.08 30.39 17.03
CA SER A 272 -9.07 29.72 18.34
C SER A 272 -10.21 30.18 19.26
N ARG A 273 -10.87 31.28 18.91
CA ARG A 273 -12.04 31.81 19.62
C ARG A 273 -12.84 32.73 18.70
N TYR A 274 -14.17 32.61 18.71
CA TYR A 274 -15.05 33.52 17.96
C TYR A 274 -16.36 33.79 18.69
N TYR A 275 -16.76 35.07 18.79
CA TYR A 275 -17.94 35.53 19.54
C TYR A 275 -18.13 34.91 20.94
N GLY A 276 -17.04 34.63 21.64
CA GLY A 276 -17.07 34.08 22.99
C GLY A 276 -17.04 32.55 23.07
N VAL A 277 -17.03 31.84 21.94
CA VAL A 277 -16.87 30.38 21.85
C VAL A 277 -15.40 30.04 21.63
N ASP A 278 -14.84 29.15 22.45
CA ASP A 278 -13.49 28.60 22.28
C ASP A 278 -13.49 27.46 21.24
N LEU A 279 -12.40 27.37 20.47
CA LEU A 279 -12.30 26.53 19.29
C LEU A 279 -10.94 25.84 19.23
N ASP A 280 -10.89 24.64 18.65
CA ASP A 280 -9.64 23.89 18.42
C ASP A 280 -9.05 24.13 17.03
N GLY A 281 -9.34 25.28 16.41
CA GLY A 281 -8.89 25.65 15.08
C GLY A 281 -7.39 25.43 14.83
N PRO A 282 -6.48 26.00 15.65
CA PRO A 282 -5.04 25.81 15.47
C PRO A 282 -4.60 24.35 15.60
N THR A 283 -5.20 23.60 16.54
CA THR A 283 -4.92 22.17 16.76
C THR A 283 -5.35 21.36 15.55
N PHE A 284 -6.55 21.61 15.02
CA PHE A 284 -7.08 20.95 13.83
C PHE A 284 -6.21 21.19 12.60
N VAL A 285 -5.84 22.45 12.33
CA VAL A 285 -4.97 22.80 11.20
C VAL A 285 -3.60 22.11 11.35
N ALA A 286 -3.01 22.13 12.55
CA ALA A 286 -1.75 21.44 12.79
C ALA A 286 -1.86 19.91 12.57
N ASN A 287 -2.98 19.30 12.97
CA ASN A 287 -3.23 17.87 12.77
C ASN A 287 -3.44 17.52 11.29
N LEU A 288 -4.15 18.34 10.52
CA LEU A 288 -4.27 18.18 9.06
C LEU A 288 -2.89 18.15 8.40
N LEU A 289 -2.03 19.12 8.72
CA LEU A 289 -0.68 19.19 8.14
C LEU A 289 0.18 17.98 8.55
N ARG A 290 0.11 17.54 9.81
CA ARG A 290 0.79 16.31 10.26
C ARG A 290 0.28 15.07 9.55
N TRP A 291 -1.03 14.96 9.36
CA TRP A 291 -1.64 13.85 8.64
C TRP A 291 -1.21 13.84 7.18
N TRP A 292 -1.20 14.99 6.50
CA TRP A 292 -0.72 15.08 5.12
C TRP A 292 0.75 14.71 5.00
N VAL A 293 1.60 15.18 5.91
CA VAL A 293 3.02 14.75 5.99
C VAL A 293 3.11 13.24 6.16
N TYR A 294 2.33 12.64 7.07
CA TYR A 294 2.29 11.19 7.26
C TYR A 294 1.91 10.46 5.97
N VAL A 295 0.88 10.92 5.26
CA VAL A 295 0.40 10.32 4.00
C VAL A 295 1.49 10.28 2.92
N ILE A 296 2.33 11.31 2.81
CA ILE A 296 3.38 11.37 1.76
C ILE A 296 4.75 10.86 2.21
N THR A 297 4.93 10.53 3.48
CA THR A 297 6.22 10.07 4.02
C THR A 297 6.11 8.67 4.62
N GLU A 298 5.30 8.50 5.65
CA GLU A 298 5.22 7.26 6.43
C GLU A 298 4.29 6.22 5.81
N ALA A 299 3.11 6.61 5.31
CA ALA A 299 2.15 5.66 4.74
C ALA A 299 2.73 4.80 3.59
N PRO A 300 3.49 5.37 2.62
CA PRO A 300 4.11 4.59 1.55
C PRO A 300 5.20 3.66 2.05
N LEU A 301 5.95 4.06 3.09
CA LEU A 301 6.96 3.22 3.72
C LEU A 301 6.31 2.01 4.40
N GLN A 302 5.22 2.23 5.14
CA GLN A 302 4.47 1.14 5.78
C GLN A 302 3.91 0.17 4.74
N ALA A 303 3.31 0.67 3.66
CA ALA A 303 2.81 -0.17 2.57
C ALA A 303 3.93 -1.04 1.94
N ARG A 304 5.11 -0.45 1.71
CA ARG A 304 6.29 -1.18 1.21
C ARG A 304 6.80 -2.23 2.18
N ILE A 305 6.83 -1.93 3.48
CA ILE A 305 7.23 -2.90 4.52
C ILE A 305 6.27 -4.09 4.54
N THR A 306 4.96 -3.85 4.46
CA THR A 306 3.95 -4.90 4.38
C THR A 306 4.14 -5.77 3.14
N GLN A 307 4.34 -5.17 1.97
CA GLN A 307 4.59 -5.90 0.71
C GLN A 307 5.90 -6.69 0.74
N LEU A 308 6.96 -6.14 1.34
CA LEU A 308 8.22 -6.84 1.51
C LEU A 308 8.04 -8.06 2.43
N SER A 309 7.28 -7.90 3.51
CA SER A 309 6.99 -8.98 4.45
C SER A 309 6.20 -10.12 3.79
N SER A 310 5.19 -9.81 2.95
CA SER A 310 4.47 -10.85 2.20
C SER A 310 5.37 -11.58 1.20
N THR A 311 6.20 -10.84 0.46
CA THR A 311 7.16 -11.41 -0.51
C THR A 311 8.16 -12.34 0.17
N VAL A 312 8.69 -11.95 1.34
CA VAL A 312 9.60 -12.77 2.14
C VAL A 312 8.90 -14.05 2.62
N ASN A 313 7.67 -13.95 3.11
CA ASN A 313 6.91 -15.11 3.58
C ASN A 313 6.60 -16.10 2.44
N GLU A 314 6.24 -15.62 1.26
CA GLU A 314 6.08 -16.46 0.07
C GLU A 314 7.39 -17.15 -0.33
N GLY A 315 8.50 -16.41 -0.27
CA GLY A 315 9.83 -16.95 -0.53
C GLY A 315 10.22 -18.07 0.45
N ILE A 316 9.96 -17.87 1.74
CA ILE A 316 10.19 -18.88 2.79
C ILE A 316 9.35 -20.13 2.52
N SER A 317 8.06 -19.97 2.19
CA SER A 317 7.18 -21.10 1.86
C SER A 317 7.71 -21.92 0.68
N LYS A 318 8.14 -21.27 -0.40
CA LYS A 318 8.75 -21.95 -1.57
C LYS A 318 10.02 -22.71 -1.20
N VAL A 319 10.88 -22.12 -0.38
CA VAL A 319 12.11 -22.77 0.11
C VAL A 319 11.79 -24.00 0.95
N ASN A 320 10.79 -23.91 1.83
CA ASN A 320 10.36 -25.03 2.68
C ASN A 320 9.82 -26.19 1.84
N SER A 321 8.99 -25.92 0.83
CA SER A 321 8.51 -26.95 -0.10
C SER A 321 9.65 -27.63 -0.87
N ALA A 322 10.62 -26.85 -1.36
CA ALA A 322 11.78 -27.41 -2.06
C ALA A 322 12.65 -28.29 -1.13
N LEU A 323 12.83 -27.88 0.12
CA LEU A 323 13.56 -28.66 1.12
C LEU A 323 12.85 -29.97 1.45
N ALA A 324 11.52 -29.95 1.57
CA ALA A 324 10.73 -31.16 1.79
C ALA A 324 10.88 -32.16 0.62
N SER A 325 10.82 -31.66 -0.63
CA SER A 325 11.04 -32.49 -1.82
C SER A 325 12.44 -33.11 -1.87
N GLN A 326 13.48 -32.33 -1.60
CA GLN A 326 14.85 -32.88 -1.52
C GLN A 326 15.00 -33.89 -0.39
N SER A 327 14.37 -33.68 0.76
CA SER A 327 14.36 -34.64 1.87
C SER A 327 13.77 -35.98 1.44
N SER A 328 12.65 -35.97 0.71
CA SER A 328 12.04 -37.18 0.15
C SER A 328 12.96 -37.88 -0.85
N GLU A 329 13.64 -37.13 -1.72
CA GLU A 329 14.61 -37.69 -2.67
C GLU A 329 15.81 -38.34 -1.96
N ILE A 330 16.33 -37.70 -0.91
CA ILE A 330 17.40 -38.27 -0.07
C ILE A 330 16.94 -39.58 0.58
N GLN A 331 15.72 -39.65 1.10
CA GLN A 331 15.19 -40.90 1.69
C GLN A 331 15.07 -42.01 0.64
N ARG A 332 14.63 -41.67 -0.58
CA ARG A 332 14.58 -42.64 -1.68
C ARG A 332 15.97 -43.13 -2.06
N LEU A 333 16.93 -42.23 -2.24
CA LEU A 333 18.33 -42.59 -2.53
C LEU A 333 18.94 -43.46 -1.44
N LYS A 334 18.61 -43.19 -0.16
CA LYS A 334 19.02 -44.04 0.95
C LYS A 334 18.45 -45.46 0.85
N GLY A 335 17.19 -45.59 0.45
CA GLY A 335 16.56 -46.90 0.20
C GLY A 335 17.21 -47.64 -0.98
N ASP A 336 17.48 -46.94 -2.08
CA ASP A 336 18.17 -47.51 -3.25
C ASP A 336 19.58 -47.99 -2.90
N LEU A 337 20.31 -47.23 -2.08
CA LEU A 337 21.64 -47.61 -1.57
C LEU A 337 21.59 -48.89 -0.73
N GLN A 338 20.60 -49.02 0.16
CA GLN A 338 20.42 -50.23 0.97
C GLN A 338 20.12 -51.45 0.09
N SER A 339 19.27 -51.29 -0.94
CA SER A 339 19.00 -52.36 -1.90
C SER A 339 20.25 -52.79 -2.68
N LEU A 340 21.07 -51.83 -3.11
CA LEU A 340 22.34 -52.10 -3.77
C LEU A 340 23.32 -52.85 -2.87
N GLN A 341 23.43 -52.44 -1.59
CA GLN A 341 24.25 -53.15 -0.61
C GLN A 341 23.83 -54.61 -0.46
N SER A 342 22.53 -54.90 -0.29
CA SER A 342 22.03 -56.27 -0.20
C SER A 342 22.33 -57.10 -1.46
N ARG A 343 22.26 -56.49 -2.65
CA ARG A 343 22.63 -57.16 -3.92
C ARG A 343 24.13 -57.47 -3.98
N LEU A 344 24.98 -56.54 -3.52
CA LEU A 344 26.42 -56.74 -3.47
C LEU A 344 26.80 -57.88 -2.51
N ASP A 345 26.17 -57.93 -1.32
CA ASP A 345 26.37 -59.00 -0.35
C ASP A 345 25.98 -60.36 -0.92
N LYS A 346 24.84 -60.43 -1.62
CA LYS A 346 24.41 -61.66 -2.30
C LYS A 346 25.42 -62.09 -3.37
N LEU A 347 25.87 -61.17 -4.22
CA LEU A 347 26.87 -61.47 -5.25
C LEU A 347 28.18 -61.96 -4.64
N SER A 348 28.62 -61.36 -3.54
CA SER A 348 29.81 -61.79 -2.79
C SER A 348 29.68 -63.23 -2.28
N SER A 349 28.50 -63.58 -1.76
CA SER A 349 28.17 -64.96 -1.35
C SER A 349 28.19 -65.92 -2.53
N ASP A 350 27.54 -65.56 -3.64
CA ASP A 350 27.50 -66.38 -4.86
C ASP A 350 28.91 -66.64 -5.42
N VAL A 351 29.78 -65.62 -5.46
CA VAL A 351 31.18 -65.76 -5.87
C VAL A 351 31.96 -66.69 -4.94
N SER A 352 31.74 -66.58 -3.63
CA SER A 352 32.38 -67.45 -2.63
C SER A 352 31.97 -68.91 -2.81
N SER A 353 30.67 -69.16 -3.06
CA SER A 353 30.14 -70.50 -3.35
C SER A 353 30.72 -71.09 -4.63
N LEU A 354 30.84 -70.28 -5.70
CA LEU A 354 31.42 -70.70 -6.96
C LEU A 354 32.90 -71.03 -6.82
N SER A 355 33.65 -70.23 -6.07
CA SER A 355 35.06 -70.50 -5.74
C SER A 355 35.23 -71.82 -4.98
N GLY A 356 34.31 -72.13 -4.05
CA GLY A 356 34.27 -73.41 -3.36
C GLY A 356 34.04 -74.58 -4.31
N SER A 357 33.01 -74.46 -5.16
CA SER A 357 32.69 -75.48 -6.19
C SER A 357 33.86 -75.74 -7.14
N LEU A 358 34.55 -74.69 -7.58
CA LEU A 358 35.73 -74.79 -8.44
C LEU A 358 36.88 -75.55 -7.74
N SER A 359 37.09 -75.28 -6.45
CA SER A 359 38.10 -75.97 -5.64
C SER A 359 37.80 -77.46 -5.50
N SER A 360 36.52 -77.81 -5.28
CA SER A 360 36.08 -79.20 -5.25
C SER A 360 36.30 -79.91 -6.60
N LEU A 361 35.93 -79.26 -7.71
CA LEU A 361 36.13 -79.80 -9.06
C LEU A 361 37.62 -80.04 -9.35
N ALA A 362 38.48 -79.08 -9.01
CA ALA A 362 39.93 -79.22 -9.16
C ALA A 362 40.46 -80.45 -8.38
N GLY A 363 39.95 -80.68 -7.16
CA GLY A 363 40.25 -81.88 -6.39
C GLY A 363 39.80 -83.17 -7.07
N THR A 364 38.57 -83.23 -7.60
CA THR A 364 38.06 -84.38 -8.36
C THR A 364 38.91 -84.68 -9.59
N VAL A 365 39.27 -83.66 -10.37
CA VAL A 365 40.14 -83.79 -11.55
C VAL A 365 41.51 -84.35 -11.14
N ASN A 366 42.10 -83.86 -10.06
CA ASN A 366 43.37 -84.36 -9.56
C ASN A 366 43.30 -85.84 -9.18
N THR A 367 42.22 -86.26 -8.48
CA THR A 367 41.99 -87.67 -8.14
C THR A 367 41.84 -88.56 -9.37
N LEU A 368 41.07 -88.13 -10.37
CA LEU A 368 40.92 -88.84 -11.65
C LEU A 368 42.25 -88.96 -12.41
N MET A 369 43.07 -87.91 -12.37
CA MET A 369 44.41 -87.92 -12.97
C MET A 369 45.32 -88.95 -12.29
N ILE A 370 45.27 -89.04 -10.96
CA ILE A 370 46.02 -90.07 -10.21
C ILE A 370 45.53 -91.47 -10.59
N ILE A 371 44.22 -91.70 -10.65
CA ILE A 371 43.63 -93.00 -11.02
C ILE A 371 44.10 -93.42 -12.42
N SER A 372 44.02 -92.53 -13.41
CA SER A 372 44.45 -92.82 -14.78
C SER A 372 45.94 -93.11 -14.90
N ILE A 373 46.80 -92.41 -14.14
CA ILE A 373 48.23 -92.74 -14.04
C ILE A 373 48.43 -94.14 -13.43
N VAL A 374 47.72 -94.47 -12.35
CA VAL A 374 47.79 -95.79 -11.71
C VAL A 374 47.35 -96.90 -12.67
N GLU A 375 46.24 -96.71 -13.39
CA GLU A 375 45.78 -97.66 -14.42
C GLU A 375 46.81 -97.86 -15.52
N ALA A 376 47.42 -96.78 -16.02
CA ALA A 376 48.49 -96.87 -17.02
C ALA A 376 49.70 -97.67 -16.50
N VAL A 377 50.12 -97.42 -15.26
CA VAL A 377 51.22 -98.18 -14.61
C VAL A 377 50.86 -99.66 -14.46
N LEU A 378 49.63 -99.98 -14.04
CA LEU A 378 49.15 -101.35 -13.92
C LEU A 378 49.13 -102.08 -15.28
N ILE A 379 48.69 -101.40 -16.35
CA ILE A 379 48.72 -101.93 -17.71
C ILE A 379 50.17 -102.24 -18.15
N VAL A 380 51.11 -101.31 -17.91
CA VAL A 380 52.54 -101.52 -18.21
C VAL A 380 53.12 -102.68 -17.40
N ALA A 381 52.80 -102.77 -16.11
CA ALA A 381 53.25 -103.86 -15.25
C ALA A 381 52.68 -105.23 -15.71
N ALA A 382 51.41 -105.28 -16.10
CA ALA A 382 50.79 -106.48 -16.66
C ALA A 382 51.44 -106.89 -17.99
N LEU A 383 51.72 -105.94 -18.88
CA LEU A 383 52.47 -106.19 -20.13
C LEU A 383 53.88 -106.71 -19.85
N ALA A 384 54.60 -106.12 -18.88
CA ALA A 384 55.91 -106.59 -18.46
C ALA A 384 55.87 -108.02 -17.89
N LEU A 385 54.84 -108.36 -17.10
CA LEU A 385 54.59 -109.72 -16.60
C LEU A 385 54.30 -110.72 -17.74
N ILE A 386 53.56 -110.30 -18.77
CA ILE A 386 53.33 -111.11 -19.98
C ILE A 386 54.66 -111.35 -20.73
N LEU A 387 55.52 -110.34 -20.85
CA LEU A 387 56.83 -110.44 -21.51
C LEU A 387 57.86 -111.24 -20.69
N LEU A 388 57.76 -111.25 -19.36
CA LEU A 388 58.61 -112.05 -18.45
C LEU A 388 58.15 -113.52 -18.34
N ARG A 389 56.97 -113.86 -18.88
CA ARG A 389 56.48 -115.24 -18.93
C ARG A 389 57.31 -116.00 -19.96
N LYS A 390 58.34 -116.72 -19.49
CA LYS A 390 59.07 -117.70 -20.30
C LYS A 390 58.06 -118.67 -20.94
N PRO A 391 58.19 -119.00 -22.23
CA PRO A 391 57.32 -120.00 -22.86
C PRO A 391 57.41 -121.30 -22.06
N LYS A 392 56.25 -121.88 -21.73
CA LYS A 392 56.18 -123.25 -21.23
C LYS A 392 56.81 -124.14 -22.31
N ALA A 393 57.93 -124.78 -21.97
CA ALA A 393 58.34 -125.99 -22.66
C ALA A 393 57.29 -127.07 -22.39
N ALA A 394 56.78 -127.67 -23.45
CA ALA A 394 56.01 -128.90 -23.45
C ALA A 394 56.21 -129.57 -24.81
N PRO A 395 56.25 -130.91 -24.89
CA PRO A 395 56.97 -131.90 -24.09
C PRO A 395 58.46 -132.00 -24.45
#